data_AF-A0A953UKB0-F1
#
_entry.id   AF-A0A953UKB0-F1
#
_cell.length_a   1.000
_cell.length_b   1.000
_cell.length_c   1.000
_cell.angle_alpha   90.00
_cell.angle_beta   90.00
_cell.angle_gamma   90.00
#
_symmetry.space_group_name_H-M   'P 1'
#
loop_
_entity.id
_entity.type
_entity.pdbx_description
1 polymer ?
#
loop_
_entity_poly.entity_id
_entity_poly.type
_entity_poly.pdbx_seq_one_letter_code
_entity_poly.pdbx_strand_id
1 'polypeptide(L)'
;MRQVIFGLILTAAGLSAQQPPPPPPPLEFFQAPGTARVYELRSGTLGGTSYLGVNLAEINADRARELKLNQAYGVEITRVEDGSPAEKAGLKAGDVVLEYNGQRVEGMEQFGRLVRETPAGREVKVLISRGGATQTISATVGTRKMKTLANVFPGVEIPEIHIPDIPQVFTTLRSPMLGVEAESLGSQLATYFGVKEGVLVRSVLKDTAAEKAGIKAGDVITKVDGSSVTTPNELSSAIRSAGSKKSFTVELVREHREMSVNVVIEDGRSDRAVPGARVVRNAQ
;
A
#
# COMPACT_ATOMS: atom_id res chain seq x y z
N MET A 1 94.08 20.72 -6.26
CA MET A 1 94.10 19.78 -7.38
C MET A 1 93.20 18.60 -7.00
N ARG A 2 92.03 18.42 -7.67
CA ARG A 2 91.19 17.19 -7.71
C ARG A 2 90.57 16.71 -6.36
N GLN A 3 89.31 16.29 -6.20
CA GLN A 3 88.27 15.69 -7.03
C GLN A 3 86.87 16.05 -6.45
N VAL A 4 85.86 16.05 -7.32
CA VAL A 4 84.42 16.11 -7.02
C VAL A 4 83.87 14.68 -7.06
N ILE A 5 83.08 14.23 -6.08
CA ILE A 5 82.13 13.10 -6.23
C ILE A 5 80.82 13.39 -5.49
N PHE A 6 79.74 13.22 -6.27
CA PHE A 6 78.32 13.27 -5.95
C PHE A 6 77.88 12.28 -4.85
N GLY A 7 76.97 12.71 -3.98
CA GLY A 7 76.26 11.85 -3.02
C GLY A 7 74.80 12.30 -2.87
N LEU A 8 73.92 11.64 -3.62
CA LEU A 8 72.46 11.70 -3.61
C LEU A 8 71.90 11.26 -2.24
N ILE A 9 71.11 12.08 -1.55
CA ILE A 9 70.20 11.61 -0.50
C ILE A 9 68.77 12.06 -0.80
N LEU A 10 67.93 11.04 -0.89
CA LEU A 10 66.55 10.99 -1.33
C LEU A 10 65.59 11.50 -0.25
N THR A 11 64.65 12.35 -0.66
CA THR A 11 63.51 12.85 0.11
C THR A 11 62.51 11.73 0.41
N ALA A 12 62.05 11.61 1.65
CA ALA A 12 60.85 10.86 2.00
C ALA A 12 59.90 11.77 2.79
N ALA A 13 58.95 12.39 2.08
CA ALA A 13 57.82 13.07 2.68
C ALA A 13 56.85 12.04 3.25
N GLY A 14 56.60 12.11 4.55
CA GLY A 14 55.64 11.25 5.24
C GLY A 14 54.22 11.51 4.74
N LEU A 15 53.68 10.56 3.99
CA LEU A 15 52.27 10.51 3.62
C LEU A 15 51.50 9.96 4.83
N SER A 16 50.85 10.83 5.60
CA SER A 16 49.87 10.40 6.60
C SER A 16 48.73 9.69 5.88
N ALA A 17 48.67 8.37 6.00
CA ALA A 17 47.56 7.56 5.56
C ALA A 17 46.32 7.94 6.39
N GLN A 18 45.40 8.67 5.76
CA GLN A 18 44.08 8.93 6.30
C GLN A 18 43.34 7.59 6.37
N GLN A 19 43.04 7.12 7.59
CA GLN A 19 42.30 5.86 7.77
C GLN A 19 40.95 5.96 7.05
N PRO A 20 40.53 4.92 6.30
CA PRO A 20 39.20 4.90 5.71
C PRO A 20 38.13 5.04 6.80
N PRO A 21 37.00 5.70 6.53
CA PRO A 21 35.94 5.87 7.52
C PRO A 21 35.48 4.49 8.03
N PRO A 22 35.15 4.38 9.33
CA PRO A 22 34.67 3.12 9.87
C PRO A 22 33.40 2.67 9.14
N PRO A 23 33.21 1.35 8.96
CA PRO A 23 31.97 0.84 8.39
C PRO A 23 30.78 1.32 9.24
N PRO A 24 29.62 1.58 8.62
CA PRO A 24 28.42 1.91 9.37
C PRO A 24 28.11 0.78 10.37
N PRO A 25 27.64 1.10 11.57
CA PRO A 25 27.23 0.07 12.53
C PRO A 25 26.16 -0.83 11.88
N PRO A 26 26.11 -2.13 12.25
CA PRO A 26 24.98 -2.97 11.89
C PRO A 26 23.69 -2.25 12.26
N LEU A 27 22.67 -2.34 11.40
CA LEU A 27 21.33 -1.84 11.74
C LEU A 27 20.81 -2.63 12.95
N GLU A 28 21.10 -2.15 14.15
CA GLU A 28 20.42 -2.59 15.35
C GLU A 28 18.99 -2.07 15.24
N PHE A 29 18.07 -3.00 15.01
CA PHE A 29 16.64 -2.75 15.10
C PHE A 29 16.37 -2.07 16.43
N PHE A 30 16.03 -0.80 16.39
CA PHE A 30 15.50 -0.09 17.54
C PHE A 30 14.27 -0.86 18.00
N GLN A 31 14.40 -1.65 19.07
CA GLN A 31 13.27 -2.27 19.73
C GLN A 31 12.43 -1.14 20.30
N ALA A 32 11.38 -0.76 19.59
CA ALA A 32 10.35 0.11 20.13
C ALA A 32 9.67 -0.64 21.30
N PRO A 33 9.61 -0.07 22.51
CA PRO A 33 8.79 -0.61 23.58
C PRO A 33 7.33 -0.33 23.25
N GLY A 34 6.58 -1.40 22.96
CA GLY A 34 5.16 -1.30 22.64
C GLY A 34 4.73 -2.49 21.82
N THR A 35 4.34 -3.56 22.50
CA THR A 35 3.82 -4.80 21.91
C THR A 35 2.66 -4.51 20.96
N ALA A 36 2.93 -4.42 19.65
CA ALA A 36 1.93 -4.67 18.64
C ALA A 36 1.63 -6.17 18.68
N ARG A 37 0.57 -6.55 19.39
CA ARG A 37 -0.03 -7.87 19.22
C ARG A 37 -0.45 -7.97 17.75
N VAL A 38 0.26 -8.80 17.00
CA VAL A 38 -0.13 -9.22 15.67
C VAL A 38 -1.44 -10.00 15.82
N TYR A 39 -2.57 -9.38 15.47
CA TYR A 39 -3.74 -10.17 15.11
C TYR A 39 -3.47 -10.72 13.72
N GLU A 40 -3.12 -12.00 13.67
CA GLU A 40 -3.11 -12.81 12.48
C GLU A 40 -4.54 -12.83 11.92
N LEU A 41 -4.89 -11.83 11.10
CA LEU A 41 -6.08 -11.89 10.27
C LEU A 41 -5.83 -12.98 9.25
N ARG A 42 -6.24 -14.20 9.60
CA ARG A 42 -6.51 -15.28 8.66
C ARG A 42 -7.47 -14.73 7.61
N SER A 43 -6.91 -14.21 6.52
CA SER A 43 -7.64 -13.96 5.28
C SER A 43 -8.06 -15.33 4.78
N GLY A 44 -9.26 -15.71 5.19
CA GLY A 44 -9.93 -16.96 4.89
C GLY A 44 -11.41 -16.70 4.68
N THR A 45 -11.78 -15.55 4.12
CA THR A 45 -13.15 -15.31 3.69
C THR A 45 -13.16 -14.29 2.55
N LEU A 46 -13.76 -14.69 1.44
CA LEU A 46 -14.28 -13.82 0.36
C LEU A 46 -15.44 -12.94 0.89
N GLY A 47 -15.30 -12.36 2.08
CA GLY A 47 -16.28 -11.51 2.75
C GLY A 47 -15.76 -10.07 2.72
N GLY A 48 -16.54 -9.16 2.15
CA GLY A 48 -16.16 -7.75 2.07
C GLY A 48 -15.86 -7.15 3.44
N THR A 49 -15.07 -6.07 3.47
CA THR A 49 -14.76 -5.37 4.72
C THR A 49 -16.02 -4.79 5.34
N SER A 50 -16.19 -4.96 6.66
CA SER A 50 -17.23 -4.30 7.44
C SER A 50 -17.20 -2.78 7.24
N TYR A 51 -18.37 -2.18 7.06
CA TYR A 51 -18.50 -0.81 6.58
C TYR A 51 -19.86 -0.19 6.97
N LEU A 52 -19.85 1.12 7.25
CA LEU A 52 -21.06 1.90 7.54
C LEU A 52 -21.45 2.89 6.43
N GLY A 53 -20.50 3.42 5.66
CA GLY A 53 -20.77 4.40 4.61
C GLY A 53 -20.85 5.84 5.05
N VAL A 54 -19.82 6.24 5.79
CA VAL A 54 -19.63 7.60 6.26
C VAL A 54 -18.26 8.10 5.82
N ASN A 55 -18.22 9.36 5.39
CA ASN A 55 -16.99 10.13 5.32
C ASN A 55 -16.83 10.89 6.61
N LEU A 56 -15.60 10.96 7.09
CA LEU A 56 -15.27 11.42 8.41
C LEU A 56 -14.29 12.59 8.33
N ALA A 57 -14.40 13.52 9.28
CA ALA A 57 -13.40 14.54 9.52
C ALA A 57 -13.04 14.59 11.01
N GLU A 58 -11.77 14.93 11.27
CA GLU A 58 -11.33 15.22 12.63
C GLU A 58 -11.93 16.52 13.13
N ILE A 59 -12.14 16.57 14.45
CA ILE A 59 -12.70 17.72 15.13
C ILE A 59 -11.58 18.49 15.80
N ASN A 60 -11.28 19.67 15.28
CA ASN A 60 -10.41 20.64 15.95
C ASN A 60 -11.22 21.50 16.94
N ALA A 61 -10.52 22.31 17.75
CA ALA A 61 -11.15 23.13 18.79
C ALA A 61 -12.18 24.14 18.25
N ASP A 62 -11.94 24.71 17.07
CA ASP A 62 -12.85 25.67 16.44
C ASP A 62 -14.12 24.97 15.94
N ARG A 63 -13.95 23.82 15.27
CA ARG A 63 -15.06 23.02 14.76
C ARG A 63 -15.94 22.47 15.88
N ALA A 64 -15.35 22.08 17.01
CA ALA A 64 -16.10 21.64 18.19
C ALA A 64 -17.06 22.72 18.71
N ARG A 65 -16.65 24.00 18.66
CA ARG A 65 -17.48 25.13 19.08
C ARG A 65 -18.64 25.38 18.11
N GLU A 66 -18.36 25.32 16.80
CA GLU A 66 -19.38 25.48 15.76
C GLU A 66 -20.47 24.39 15.86
N LEU A 67 -20.05 23.15 16.12
CA LEU A 67 -20.93 22.00 16.31
C LEU A 67 -21.60 21.97 17.69
N LYS A 68 -21.32 22.96 18.55
CA LYS A 68 -21.85 23.10 19.91
C LYS A 68 -21.61 21.86 20.78
N LEU A 69 -20.42 21.28 20.67
CA LEU A 69 -20.06 20.10 21.44
C LEU A 69 -19.73 20.48 22.89
N ASN A 70 -20.24 19.68 23.83
CA ASN A 70 -19.91 19.82 25.25
C ASN A 70 -18.45 19.47 25.55
N GLN A 71 -17.83 18.64 24.72
CA GLN A 71 -16.45 18.20 24.86
C GLN A 71 -15.83 18.06 23.46
N ALA A 72 -14.57 18.46 23.29
CA ALA A 72 -13.86 18.43 22.01
C ALA A 72 -13.26 17.05 21.72
N TYR A 73 -14.13 16.03 21.56
CA TYR A 73 -13.73 14.70 21.10
C TYR A 73 -14.79 14.11 20.19
N GLY A 74 -14.42 13.05 19.47
CA GLY A 74 -15.29 12.38 18.52
C GLY A 74 -14.84 12.60 17.09
N VAL A 75 -15.69 12.17 16.16
CA VAL A 75 -15.44 12.29 14.73
C VAL A 75 -16.69 12.81 14.03
N GLU A 76 -16.52 13.84 13.20
CA GLU A 76 -17.63 14.44 12.44
C GLU A 76 -17.91 13.61 11.20
N ILE A 77 -19.19 13.31 10.95
CA ILE A 77 -19.67 12.75 9.69
C ILE A 77 -19.85 13.90 8.71
N THR A 78 -18.97 14.00 7.71
CA THR A 78 -19.04 15.05 6.68
C THR A 78 -20.00 14.69 5.56
N ARG A 79 -20.15 13.39 5.26
CA ARG A 79 -21.06 12.88 4.24
C ARG A 79 -21.48 11.46 4.58
N VAL A 80 -22.73 11.13 4.28
CA VAL A 80 -23.25 9.77 4.32
C VAL A 80 -23.43 9.29 2.89
N GLU A 81 -23.02 8.06 2.60
CA GLU A 81 -23.19 7.45 1.27
C GLU A 81 -24.65 6.97 1.08
N ASP A 82 -25.23 7.25 -0.08
CA ASP A 82 -26.59 6.87 -0.42
C ASP A 82 -26.74 5.34 -0.46
N GLY A 83 -27.83 4.81 0.10
CA GLY A 83 -28.11 3.38 0.25
C GLY A 83 -27.23 2.65 1.27
N SER A 84 -26.34 3.37 1.98
CA SER A 84 -25.42 2.79 2.96
C SER A 84 -26.13 2.38 4.25
N PRO A 85 -25.51 1.52 5.07
CA PRO A 85 -26.06 1.18 6.38
C PRO A 85 -26.19 2.39 7.33
N ALA A 86 -25.30 3.38 7.23
CA ALA A 86 -25.39 4.61 7.99
C ALA A 86 -26.61 5.45 7.60
N GLU A 87 -26.92 5.56 6.31
CA GLU A 87 -28.13 6.25 5.84
C GLU A 87 -29.39 5.56 6.36
N LYS A 88 -29.45 4.22 6.25
CA LYS A 88 -30.57 3.42 6.76
C LYS A 88 -30.76 3.54 8.27
N ALA A 89 -29.67 3.73 9.00
CA ALA A 89 -29.69 3.99 10.44
C ALA A 89 -30.14 5.43 10.78
N GLY A 90 -30.23 6.33 9.80
CA GLY A 90 -30.61 7.73 10.00
C GLY A 90 -29.45 8.63 10.48
N LEU A 91 -28.20 8.20 10.28
CA LEU A 91 -27.04 9.07 10.40
C LEU A 91 -27.07 10.13 9.29
N LYS A 92 -26.56 11.33 9.60
CA LYS A 92 -26.59 12.48 8.71
C LYS A 92 -25.25 13.21 8.73
N ALA A 93 -25.00 13.99 7.67
CA ALA A 93 -23.89 14.93 7.66
C ALA A 93 -24.07 15.97 8.79
N GLY A 94 -22.98 16.32 9.45
CA GLY A 94 -22.95 17.18 10.64
C GLY A 94 -23.19 16.46 11.97
N ASP A 95 -23.44 15.15 11.95
CA ASP A 95 -23.43 14.33 13.16
C ASP A 95 -22.01 14.13 13.66
N VAL A 96 -21.81 14.20 14.97
CA VAL A 96 -20.53 13.88 15.61
C VAL A 96 -20.66 12.58 16.37
N VAL A 97 -19.86 11.57 16.01
CA VAL A 97 -19.82 10.30 16.75
C VAL A 97 -18.97 10.46 17.99
N LEU A 98 -19.57 10.22 19.16
CA LEU A 98 -18.94 10.29 20.47
C LEU A 98 -18.60 8.91 21.01
N GLU A 99 -19.48 7.93 20.80
CA GLU A 99 -19.26 6.55 21.23
C GLU A 99 -19.75 5.55 20.20
N TYR A 100 -19.11 4.38 20.20
CA TYR A 100 -19.45 3.24 19.38
C TYR A 100 -19.52 2.00 20.27
N ASN A 101 -20.71 1.40 20.38
CA ASN A 101 -21.00 0.24 21.22
C ASN A 101 -20.55 0.40 22.68
N GLY A 102 -20.71 1.61 23.25
CA GLY A 102 -20.29 1.96 24.60
C GLY A 102 -18.79 2.25 24.75
N GLN A 103 -18.03 2.23 23.66
CA GLN A 103 -16.62 2.64 23.64
C GLN A 103 -16.52 4.08 23.15
N ARG A 104 -15.81 4.91 23.92
CA ARG A 104 -15.53 6.30 23.54
C ARG A 104 -14.69 6.33 22.25
N VAL A 105 -15.07 7.21 21.34
CA VAL A 105 -14.40 7.45 20.07
C VAL A 105 -13.64 8.77 20.18
N GLU A 106 -12.31 8.72 20.16
CA GLU A 106 -11.46 9.92 20.27
C GLU A 106 -11.03 10.46 18.90
N GLY A 107 -11.11 9.64 17.83
CA GLY A 107 -10.75 10.08 16.50
C GLY A 107 -11.08 9.08 15.39
N MET A 108 -10.80 9.48 14.15
CA MET A 108 -11.16 8.74 12.94
C MET A 108 -10.54 7.34 12.87
N GLU A 109 -9.27 7.19 13.26
CA GLU A 109 -8.56 5.91 13.23
C GLU A 109 -9.19 4.89 14.18
N GLN A 110 -9.56 5.34 15.39
CA GLN A 110 -10.22 4.49 16.37
C GLN A 110 -11.60 4.07 15.87
N PHE A 111 -12.41 5.01 15.38
CA PHE A 111 -13.72 4.70 14.84
C PHE A 111 -13.64 3.70 13.67
N GLY A 112 -12.74 3.93 12.72
CA GLY A 112 -12.54 3.06 11.57
C GLY A 112 -12.15 1.63 11.98
N ARG A 113 -11.31 1.49 13.01
CA ARG A 113 -10.95 0.19 13.60
C ARG A 113 -12.17 -0.51 14.22
N LEU A 114 -12.93 0.18 15.06
CA LEU A 114 -14.12 -0.37 15.73
C LEU A 114 -15.16 -0.90 14.72
N VAL A 115 -15.36 -0.17 13.63
CA VAL A 115 -16.28 -0.61 12.55
C VAL A 115 -15.74 -1.86 11.83
N ARG A 116 -14.43 -1.93 11.57
CA ARG A 116 -13.80 -3.09 10.90
C ARG A 116 -13.78 -4.34 11.76
N GLU A 117 -13.63 -4.18 13.07
CA GLU A 117 -13.65 -5.27 14.06
C GLU A 117 -15.07 -5.78 14.33
N THR A 118 -16.09 -5.00 13.97
CA THR A 118 -17.48 -5.40 14.11
C THR A 118 -17.90 -6.29 12.94
N PRO A 119 -18.43 -7.51 13.19
CA PRO A 119 -18.94 -8.38 12.13
C PRO A 119 -20.07 -7.71 11.34
N ALA A 120 -20.06 -7.85 10.01
CA ALA A 120 -21.16 -7.40 9.19
C ALA A 120 -22.47 -8.15 9.56
N GLY A 121 -23.60 -7.45 9.43
CA GLY A 121 -24.92 -7.89 9.90
C GLY A 121 -25.16 -7.62 11.39
N ARG A 122 -24.15 -7.24 12.17
CA ARG A 122 -24.32 -6.91 13.58
C ARG A 122 -24.89 -5.50 13.74
N GLU A 123 -25.90 -5.37 14.60
CA GLU A 123 -26.40 -4.08 15.07
C GLU A 123 -25.48 -3.51 16.16
N VAL A 124 -25.15 -2.24 16.04
CA VAL A 124 -24.31 -1.49 16.98
C VAL A 124 -24.99 -0.20 17.40
N LYS A 125 -24.81 0.18 18.67
CA LYS A 125 -25.29 1.45 19.20
C LYS A 125 -24.23 2.51 18.99
N VAL A 126 -24.58 3.61 18.33
CA VAL A 126 -23.70 4.74 18.08
C VAL A 126 -24.26 5.95 18.83
N LEU A 127 -23.51 6.47 19.79
CA LEU A 127 -23.86 7.74 20.44
C LEU A 127 -23.33 8.87 19.57
N ILE A 128 -24.23 9.73 19.12
CA ILE A 128 -23.88 10.91 18.32
C ILE A 128 -24.34 12.20 19.00
N SER A 129 -23.71 13.31 18.64
CA SER A 129 -24.21 14.66 18.88
C SER A 129 -24.69 15.28 17.58
N ARG A 130 -25.95 15.75 17.56
CA ARG A 130 -26.56 16.44 16.41
C ARG A 130 -27.07 17.80 16.88
N GLY A 131 -26.46 18.87 16.39
CA GLY A 131 -26.80 20.24 16.80
C GLY A 131 -26.57 20.51 18.30
N GLY A 132 -25.65 19.78 18.94
CA GLY A 132 -25.33 19.88 20.37
C GLY A 132 -26.13 18.94 21.28
N ALA A 133 -27.17 18.28 20.76
CA ALA A 133 -27.93 17.29 21.53
C ALA A 133 -27.41 15.87 21.28
N THR A 134 -27.25 15.07 22.33
CA THR A 134 -26.83 13.68 22.22
C THR A 134 -28.02 12.76 21.92
N GLN A 135 -27.82 11.81 21.02
CA GLN A 135 -28.80 10.79 20.66
C GLN A 135 -28.09 9.48 20.36
N THR A 136 -28.71 8.36 20.72
CA THR A 136 -28.19 7.02 20.40
C THR A 136 -28.92 6.48 19.18
N ILE A 137 -28.17 6.09 18.17
CA ILE A 137 -28.68 5.49 16.94
C ILE A 137 -28.19 4.06 16.83
N SER A 138 -29.11 3.13 16.55
CA SER A 138 -28.74 1.77 16.19
C SER A 138 -28.43 1.70 14.69
N ALA A 139 -27.22 1.26 14.35
CA ALA A 139 -26.80 1.05 12.97
C ALA A 139 -26.43 -0.42 12.77
N THR A 140 -26.88 -1.03 11.66
CA THR A 140 -26.42 -2.37 11.30
C THR A 140 -25.17 -2.25 10.44
N VAL A 141 -24.06 -2.88 10.83
CA VAL A 141 -22.82 -2.85 10.04
C VAL A 141 -23.01 -3.64 8.76
N GLY A 142 -22.71 -3.03 7.61
CA GLY A 142 -22.83 -3.68 6.31
C GLY A 142 -21.53 -4.33 5.86
N THR A 143 -21.62 -5.16 4.83
CA THR A 143 -20.46 -5.65 4.06
C THR A 143 -20.30 -4.77 2.84
N ARG A 144 -19.16 -4.09 2.70
CA ARG A 144 -18.83 -3.49 1.41
C ARG A 144 -18.40 -4.61 0.49
N LYS A 145 -19.31 -5.11 -0.35
CA LYS A 145 -18.93 -5.97 -1.48
C LYS A 145 -17.95 -5.16 -2.31
N MET A 146 -16.67 -5.51 -2.25
CA MET A 146 -15.70 -4.95 -3.16
C MET A 146 -16.25 -5.21 -4.56
N LYS A 147 -16.40 -4.17 -5.38
CA LYS A 147 -16.85 -4.30 -6.77
C LYS A 147 -15.77 -5.11 -7.48
N THR A 148 -15.89 -6.43 -7.43
CA THR A 148 -15.04 -7.33 -8.19
C THR A 148 -15.34 -7.08 -9.67
N LEU A 149 -14.37 -7.32 -10.54
CA LEU A 149 -14.47 -7.19 -12.00
C LEU A 149 -15.78 -7.75 -12.61
N ALA A 150 -16.47 -8.67 -11.91
CA ALA A 150 -17.77 -9.23 -12.27
C ALA A 150 -18.89 -8.19 -12.49
N ASN A 151 -18.91 -7.07 -11.75
CA ASN A 151 -19.99 -6.07 -11.88
C ASN A 151 -19.79 -5.05 -13.03
N VAL A 152 -18.76 -5.23 -13.85
CA VAL A 152 -18.46 -4.38 -15.01
C VAL A 152 -19.12 -4.92 -16.30
N PHE A 153 -19.53 -6.20 -16.32
CA PHE A 153 -20.15 -6.86 -17.47
C PHE A 153 -21.54 -7.43 -17.11
N PRO A 154 -22.62 -6.63 -17.18
CA PRO A 154 -23.97 -7.18 -17.07
C PRO A 154 -24.27 -8.09 -18.28
N GLY A 155 -24.61 -9.37 -18.03
CA GLY A 155 -25.04 -10.33 -19.07
C GLY A 155 -24.16 -11.56 -19.30
N VAL A 156 -23.12 -11.78 -18.49
CA VAL A 156 -22.35 -13.05 -18.53
C VAL A 156 -22.83 -13.95 -17.40
N GLU A 157 -23.72 -14.88 -17.69
CA GLU A 157 -23.99 -16.02 -16.79
C GLU A 157 -22.74 -16.90 -16.77
N ILE A 158 -22.00 -16.85 -15.66
CA ILE A 158 -20.88 -17.76 -15.46
C ILE A 158 -21.48 -19.07 -14.95
N PRO A 159 -21.30 -20.21 -15.65
CA PRO A 159 -21.79 -21.50 -15.15
C PRO A 159 -21.15 -21.81 -13.79
N GLU A 160 -21.88 -22.51 -12.93
CA GLU A 160 -21.42 -22.86 -11.58
C GLU A 160 -20.28 -23.88 -11.65
N ILE A 161 -19.05 -23.37 -11.83
CA ILE A 161 -17.84 -24.17 -11.77
C ILE A 161 -17.61 -24.48 -10.29
N HIS A 162 -17.77 -25.75 -9.90
CA HIS A 162 -17.29 -26.23 -8.61
C HIS A 162 -15.77 -26.14 -8.60
N ILE A 163 -15.23 -25.12 -7.95
CA ILE A 163 -13.80 -24.96 -7.77
C ILE A 163 -13.42 -25.73 -6.48
N PRO A 164 -12.62 -26.82 -6.54
CA PRO A 164 -12.11 -27.47 -5.33
C PRO A 164 -11.27 -26.47 -4.51
N ASP A 165 -11.23 -26.60 -3.18
CA ASP A 165 -10.53 -25.67 -2.28
C ASP A 165 -9.09 -25.38 -2.74
N ILE A 166 -8.87 -24.22 -3.36
CA ILE A 166 -7.54 -23.76 -3.77
C ILE A 166 -7.02 -22.80 -2.69
N PRO A 167 -5.80 -23.01 -2.15
CA PRO A 167 -5.14 -22.03 -1.30
C PRO A 167 -5.10 -20.65 -1.97
N GLN A 168 -5.39 -19.58 -1.23
CA GLN A 168 -5.64 -18.18 -1.70
C GLN A 168 -4.54 -17.50 -2.55
N VAL A 169 -3.50 -18.22 -2.95
CA VAL A 169 -2.39 -17.72 -3.77
C VAL A 169 -2.85 -17.41 -5.21
N PHE A 170 -4.04 -17.83 -5.63
CA PHE A 170 -4.45 -17.85 -7.04
C PHE A 170 -5.32 -16.68 -7.55
N THR A 171 -5.79 -15.76 -6.72
CA THR A 171 -6.68 -14.66 -7.18
C THR A 171 -5.96 -13.39 -7.68
N THR A 172 -4.63 -13.31 -7.58
CA THR A 172 -3.81 -12.19 -8.11
C THR A 172 -3.38 -12.37 -9.58
N LEU A 173 -3.79 -13.46 -10.22
CA LEU A 173 -3.15 -14.02 -11.43
C LEU A 173 -3.71 -13.54 -12.78
N ARG A 174 -4.22 -12.30 -12.90
CA ARG A 174 -4.66 -11.77 -14.21
C ARG A 174 -4.28 -10.32 -14.54
N SER A 175 -3.49 -9.65 -13.70
CA SER A 175 -2.87 -8.38 -14.09
C SER A 175 -1.37 -8.56 -14.17
N PRO A 176 -0.70 -8.11 -15.25
CA PRO A 176 0.75 -8.08 -15.29
C PRO A 176 1.22 -7.14 -14.18
N MET A 177 1.73 -7.71 -13.09
CA MET A 177 2.26 -6.93 -11.96
C MET A 177 3.77 -6.82 -12.14
N LEU A 178 4.26 -5.59 -12.08
CA LEU A 178 5.70 -5.31 -12.10
C LEU A 178 6.39 -5.93 -10.87
N GLY A 179 5.69 -6.02 -9.73
CA GLY A 179 6.21 -6.62 -8.50
C GLY A 179 6.90 -5.62 -7.56
N VAL A 180 6.48 -4.36 -7.58
CA VAL A 180 7.04 -3.27 -6.76
C VAL A 180 6.01 -2.73 -5.77
N GLU A 181 6.45 -2.42 -4.56
CA GLU A 181 5.72 -1.53 -3.66
C GLU A 181 6.20 -0.11 -3.90
N ALA A 182 5.28 0.79 -4.23
CA ALA A 182 5.61 2.11 -4.72
C ALA A 182 4.87 3.20 -3.92
N GLU A 183 5.53 4.32 -3.67
CA GLU A 183 5.02 5.46 -2.91
C GLU A 183 5.20 6.76 -3.70
N SER A 184 4.21 7.65 -3.63
CA SER A 184 4.35 8.98 -4.25
C SER A 184 5.44 9.77 -3.56
N LEU A 185 6.31 10.43 -4.33
CA LEU A 185 7.25 11.39 -3.76
C LEU A 185 6.56 12.73 -3.50
N GLY A 186 6.54 13.15 -2.23
CA GLY A 186 6.28 14.55 -1.89
C GLY A 186 7.39 15.46 -2.42
N SER A 187 7.12 16.76 -2.53
CA SER A 187 8.05 17.76 -3.12
C SER A 187 9.43 17.79 -2.47
N GLN A 188 9.50 17.58 -1.15
CA GLN A 188 10.76 17.56 -0.40
C GLN A 188 11.60 16.30 -0.70
N LEU A 189 10.96 15.13 -0.78
CA LEU A 189 11.64 13.88 -1.10
C LEU A 189 12.07 13.86 -2.58
N ALA A 190 11.24 14.37 -3.49
CA ALA A 190 11.60 14.49 -4.90
C ALA A 190 12.93 15.25 -5.08
N THR A 191 13.10 16.37 -4.35
CA THR A 191 14.35 17.15 -4.34
C THR A 191 15.54 16.33 -3.86
N TYR A 192 15.36 15.54 -2.80
CA TYR A 192 16.41 14.68 -2.23
C TYR A 192 16.86 13.58 -3.19
N PHE A 193 15.96 13.05 -4.03
CA PHE A 193 16.29 12.05 -5.04
C PHE A 193 16.74 12.66 -6.39
N GLY A 194 16.80 13.99 -6.48
CA GLY A 194 17.21 14.69 -7.70
C GLY A 194 16.17 14.65 -8.83
N VAL A 195 14.90 14.43 -8.51
CA VAL A 195 13.81 14.34 -9.49
C VAL A 195 12.80 15.46 -9.29
N LYS A 196 12.07 15.82 -10.34
CA LYS A 196 10.94 16.77 -10.25
C LYS A 196 9.69 16.08 -9.73
N GLU A 197 9.43 14.87 -10.21
CA GLU A 197 8.26 14.06 -9.94
C GLU A 197 8.59 12.59 -10.25
N GLY A 198 7.87 11.67 -9.62
CA GLY A 198 8.12 10.24 -9.75
C GLY A 198 7.53 9.43 -8.61
N VAL A 199 7.62 8.11 -8.75
CA VAL A 199 7.16 7.16 -7.74
C VAL A 199 8.36 6.41 -7.16
N LEU A 200 8.55 6.50 -5.85
CA LEU A 200 9.63 5.83 -5.13
C LEU A 200 9.31 4.35 -4.95
N VAL A 201 10.25 3.48 -5.30
CA VAL A 201 10.20 2.05 -5.04
C VAL A 201 10.64 1.81 -3.60
N ARG A 202 9.69 1.41 -2.75
CA ARG A 202 9.94 1.07 -1.35
C ARG A 202 10.52 -0.34 -1.22
N SER A 203 9.98 -1.28 -1.98
CA SER A 203 10.43 -2.66 -1.97
C SER A 203 10.15 -3.33 -3.32
N VAL A 204 10.92 -4.39 -3.60
CA VAL A 204 10.76 -5.23 -4.79
C VAL A 204 10.53 -6.66 -4.33
N LEU A 205 9.47 -7.26 -4.83
CA LEU A 205 9.11 -8.64 -4.52
C LEU A 205 10.01 -9.61 -5.28
N LYS A 206 10.38 -10.71 -4.61
CA LYS A 206 11.19 -11.78 -5.22
C LYS A 206 10.47 -12.49 -6.35
N ASP A 207 11.24 -12.99 -7.31
CA ASP A 207 10.78 -13.74 -8.48
C ASP A 207 9.81 -12.96 -9.38
N THR A 208 9.91 -11.62 -9.38
CA THR A 208 9.07 -10.74 -10.20
C THR A 208 9.81 -10.12 -11.38
N ALA A 209 9.05 -9.58 -12.33
CA ALA A 209 9.59 -8.88 -13.50
C ALA A 209 10.49 -7.70 -13.09
N ALA A 210 10.14 -6.96 -12.03
CA ALA A 210 10.95 -5.88 -11.50
C ALA A 210 12.30 -6.35 -10.97
N GLU A 211 12.32 -7.44 -10.19
CA GLU A 211 13.56 -7.99 -9.66
C GLU A 211 14.47 -8.49 -10.79
N LYS A 212 13.90 -9.23 -11.75
CA LYS A 212 14.62 -9.72 -12.94
C LYS A 212 15.15 -8.59 -13.82
N ALA A 213 14.41 -7.48 -13.89
CA ALA A 213 14.83 -6.27 -14.59
C ALA A 213 15.89 -5.48 -13.81
N GLY A 214 16.13 -5.79 -12.54
CA GLY A 214 17.15 -5.13 -11.72
C GLY A 214 16.67 -3.81 -11.08
N ILE A 215 15.35 -3.61 -10.99
CA ILE A 215 14.75 -2.55 -10.16
C ILE A 215 15.04 -2.88 -8.69
N LYS A 216 15.31 -1.86 -7.88
CA LYS A 216 15.69 -1.98 -6.47
C LYS A 216 14.92 -0.99 -5.61
N ALA A 217 14.85 -1.28 -4.31
CA ALA A 217 14.40 -0.29 -3.34
C ALA A 217 15.29 0.95 -3.39
N GLY A 218 14.67 2.12 -3.30
CA GLY A 218 15.36 3.42 -3.45
C GLY A 218 15.37 3.95 -4.89
N ASP A 219 14.90 3.17 -5.87
CA ASP A 219 14.69 3.67 -7.23
C ASP A 219 13.50 4.61 -7.29
N VAL A 220 13.60 5.66 -8.10
CA VAL A 220 12.47 6.53 -8.41
C VAL A 220 12.06 6.33 -9.85
N ILE A 221 10.90 5.72 -10.08
CA ILE A 221 10.37 5.53 -11.43
C ILE A 221 9.76 6.85 -11.90
N THR A 222 10.25 7.37 -13.02
CA THR A 222 9.80 8.64 -13.60
C THR A 222 8.93 8.42 -14.83
N LYS A 223 9.22 7.39 -15.65
CA LYS A 223 8.39 7.02 -16.81
C LYS A 223 8.28 5.51 -17.02
N VAL A 224 7.18 5.10 -17.65
CA VAL A 224 6.97 3.75 -18.16
C VAL A 224 6.52 3.84 -19.61
N ASP A 225 7.30 3.25 -20.52
CA ASP A 225 7.04 3.21 -21.96
C ASP A 225 6.73 4.60 -22.56
N GLY A 226 7.49 5.62 -22.12
CA GLY A 226 7.33 7.02 -22.51
C GLY A 226 6.24 7.80 -21.76
N SER A 227 5.43 7.13 -20.93
CA SER A 227 4.40 7.79 -20.10
C SER A 227 4.99 8.21 -18.76
N SER A 228 4.99 9.50 -18.44
CA SER A 228 5.39 10.00 -17.12
C SER A 228 4.46 9.48 -16.02
N VAL A 229 5.04 9.14 -14.87
CA VAL A 229 4.30 8.61 -13.73
C VAL A 229 4.64 9.40 -12.48
N THR A 230 3.62 9.91 -11.79
CA THR A 230 3.78 10.73 -10.58
C THR A 230 3.14 10.10 -9.36
N THR A 231 2.18 9.19 -9.56
CA THR A 231 1.47 8.50 -8.49
C THR A 231 1.51 6.98 -8.67
N PRO A 232 1.40 6.18 -7.58
CA PRO A 232 1.28 4.72 -7.64
C PRO A 232 0.15 4.22 -8.54
N ASN A 233 -0.96 4.98 -8.62
CA ASN A 233 -2.09 4.64 -9.49
C ASN A 233 -1.76 4.84 -10.97
N GLU A 234 -1.06 5.91 -11.31
CA GLU A 234 -0.55 6.15 -12.67
C GLU A 234 0.48 5.10 -13.07
N LEU A 235 1.42 4.78 -12.18
CA LEU A 235 2.38 3.71 -12.39
C LEU A 235 1.69 2.38 -12.68
N SER A 236 0.72 2.00 -11.83
CA SER A 236 -0.05 0.77 -12.01
C SER A 236 -0.81 0.73 -13.34
N SER A 237 -1.34 1.88 -13.78
CA SER A 237 -2.08 2.01 -15.03
C SER A 237 -1.14 1.96 -16.25
N ALA A 238 0.01 2.62 -16.16
CA ALA A 238 1.04 2.62 -17.19
C ALA A 238 1.63 1.21 -17.39
N ILE A 239 1.89 0.47 -16.30
CA ILE A 239 2.32 -0.93 -16.35
C ILE A 239 1.24 -1.82 -16.99
N ARG A 240 -0.04 -1.61 -16.66
CA ARG A 240 -1.13 -2.40 -17.26
C ARG A 240 -1.23 -2.15 -18.77
N SER A 241 -1.08 -0.90 -19.19
CA SER A 241 -1.07 -0.53 -20.61
C SER A 241 0.14 -1.14 -21.32
N ALA A 242 1.34 -0.94 -20.77
CA ALA A 242 2.59 -1.42 -21.32
C ALA A 242 2.75 -2.94 -21.27
N GLY A 243 2.16 -3.60 -20.27
CA GLY A 243 2.16 -5.06 -20.09
C GLY A 243 1.33 -5.83 -21.12
N SER A 244 0.60 -5.12 -22.01
CA SER A 244 0.09 -5.71 -23.25
C SER A 244 1.23 -6.05 -24.23
N LYS A 245 2.40 -5.42 -24.06
CA LYS A 245 3.64 -5.73 -24.77
C LYS A 245 4.45 -6.72 -23.92
N LYS A 246 5.13 -7.65 -24.60
CA LYS A 246 6.02 -8.65 -23.96
C LYS A 246 7.16 -8.00 -23.16
N SER A 247 7.58 -6.80 -23.58
CA SER A 247 8.59 -6.02 -22.89
C SER A 247 8.34 -4.52 -23.05
N PHE A 248 8.70 -3.73 -22.05
CA PHE A 248 8.60 -2.28 -22.08
C PHE A 248 9.75 -1.63 -21.29
N THR A 249 10.06 -0.39 -21.65
CA THR A 249 11.12 0.38 -21.00
C THR A 249 10.59 1.11 -19.77
N VAL A 250 11.32 1.04 -18.66
CA VAL A 250 11.08 1.83 -17.45
C VAL A 250 12.25 2.80 -17.27
N GLU A 251 11.93 4.09 -17.21
CA GLU A 251 12.90 5.13 -16.86
C GLU A 251 12.83 5.36 -15.35
N LEU A 252 13.99 5.30 -14.70
CA LEU A 252 14.11 5.47 -13.26
C LEU A 252 15.37 6.25 -12.90
N VAL A 253 15.37 6.83 -11.70
CA VAL A 253 16.52 7.50 -11.10
C VAL A 253 17.00 6.70 -9.91
N ARG A 254 18.30 6.41 -9.89
CA ARG A 254 18.97 5.74 -8.76
C ARG A 254 20.26 6.49 -8.48
N GLU A 255 20.46 6.88 -7.22
CA GLU A 255 21.65 7.67 -6.82
C GLU A 255 21.84 8.93 -7.68
N HIS A 256 20.75 9.68 -7.93
CA HIS A 256 20.73 10.88 -8.78
C HIS A 256 21.12 10.67 -10.25
N ARG A 257 21.18 9.41 -10.74
CA ARG A 257 21.43 9.10 -12.13
C ARG A 257 20.20 8.52 -12.79
N GLU A 258 19.81 9.13 -13.91
CA GLU A 258 18.78 8.59 -14.80
C GLU A 258 19.29 7.30 -15.47
N MET A 259 18.44 6.29 -15.49
CA MET A 259 18.70 5.02 -16.16
C MET A 259 17.41 4.46 -16.76
N SER A 260 17.57 3.68 -17.82
CA SER A 260 16.47 2.99 -18.49
C SER A 260 16.68 1.51 -18.36
N VAL A 261 15.64 0.82 -17.90
CA VAL A 261 15.63 -0.62 -17.67
C VAL A 261 14.56 -1.23 -18.54
N ASN A 262 14.91 -2.30 -19.27
CA ASN A 262 13.92 -3.07 -20.02
C ASN A 262 13.29 -4.11 -19.11
N VAL A 263 11.97 -4.03 -18.94
CA VAL A 263 11.19 -4.98 -18.16
C VAL A 263 10.48 -5.94 -19.10
N VAL A 264 10.67 -7.24 -18.86
CA VAL A 264 9.92 -8.30 -19.54
C VAL A 264 8.83 -8.79 -18.60
N ILE A 265 7.58 -8.63 -18.99
CA ILE A 265 6.45 -9.23 -18.27
C ILE A 265 6.36 -10.68 -18.71
N GLU A 266 6.69 -11.60 -17.80
CA GLU A 266 6.34 -13.00 -17.99
C GLU A 266 4.84 -13.14 -17.80
N ASP A 267 4.11 -13.44 -18.88
CA ASP A 267 2.75 -13.94 -18.77
C ASP A 267 2.76 -15.10 -17.77
N GLY A 268 1.83 -15.10 -16.81
CA GLY A 268 1.67 -16.16 -15.79
C GLY A 268 1.42 -17.57 -16.36
N ARG A 269 1.61 -17.82 -17.66
CA ARG A 269 1.84 -19.14 -18.24
C ARG A 269 3.25 -19.63 -17.92
N SER A 270 3.58 -19.72 -16.63
CA SER A 270 4.65 -20.64 -16.26
C SER A 270 4.05 -22.03 -16.34
N ASP A 271 4.53 -22.79 -17.32
CA ASP A 271 4.39 -24.23 -17.44
C ASP A 271 5.01 -24.88 -16.19
N ARG A 272 4.27 -24.83 -15.07
CA ARG A 272 4.56 -25.65 -13.91
C ARG A 272 4.01 -27.04 -14.23
N ALA A 273 4.78 -27.78 -15.02
CA ALA A 273 4.72 -29.23 -15.06
C ALA A 273 4.72 -29.72 -13.60
N VAL A 274 3.57 -30.25 -13.16
CA VAL A 274 3.41 -30.82 -11.83
C VAL A 274 4.29 -32.06 -11.77
N PRO A 275 5.34 -32.10 -10.93
CA PRO A 275 6.11 -33.32 -10.75
C PRO A 275 5.22 -34.30 -9.98
N GLY A 276 4.75 -35.36 -10.63
CA GLY A 276 4.11 -36.48 -9.92
C GLY A 276 2.78 -37.02 -10.45
N ALA A 277 2.27 -36.58 -11.60
CA ALA A 277 1.11 -37.25 -12.21
C ALA A 277 1.56 -38.55 -12.90
N ARG A 278 1.68 -39.64 -12.13
CA ARG A 278 1.87 -40.98 -12.67
C ARG A 278 0.62 -41.34 -13.47
N VAL A 279 0.74 -41.34 -14.80
CA VAL A 279 -0.32 -41.75 -15.71
C VAL A 279 -0.62 -43.23 -15.47
N VAL A 280 -1.74 -43.53 -14.83
CA VAL A 280 -2.29 -44.88 -14.80
C VAL A 280 -2.95 -45.10 -16.15
N ARG A 281 -2.29 -45.84 -17.04
CA ARG A 281 -2.91 -46.34 -18.28
C ARG A 281 -3.86 -47.46 -17.87
N ASN A 282 -5.16 -47.22 -17.96
CA ASN A 282 -6.11 -48.32 -18.00
C ASN A 282 -6.13 -48.88 -19.42
N ALA A 283 -5.68 -50.13 -19.54
CA ALA A 283 -5.83 -50.96 -20.72
C ALA A 283 -7.31 -51.33 -20.90
N GLN A 284 -7.74 -51.35 -22.16
CA GLN A 284 -8.82 -52.20 -22.64
C GLN A 284 -8.21 -53.28 -23.54
#